data_AF-A0A482WX81-F1
#
_entry.id   AF-A0A482WX81-F1
#
_cell.length_a   1.000
_cell.length_b   1.000
_cell.length_c   1.000
_cell.angle_alpha   90.00
_cell.angle_beta   90.00
_cell.angle_gamma   90.00
#
_symmetry.space_group_name_H-M   'P 1'
#
loop_
_entity.id
_entity.type
_entity.pdbx_description
1 polymer ?
#
loop_
_entity_poly.entity_id
_entity_poly.type
_entity_poly.pdbx_seq_one_letter_code
_entity_poly.pdbx_strand_id
1 'polypeptide(L)'
;MNLQALKVPWKRIFTSLPVWAIIISHGCSVFGYFTIVNQLPTFRKYILPFNIKENGLLSSLPYLGKYLMAVSTSYSADWLRSSGKLSTTATRKLFTTCAVMMPGVLMIVQVFFVCSRVGSVAILTIALTINGAVTAGYLGNGLDIAPNFSGTIFGLANTLSSFGGYLSTFMVGKLTVNNVSRNT
;
A
#
# COMPACT_ATOMS: atom_id res chain seq x y z
N MET A 1 -15.09 -5.31 -34.18
CA MET A 1 -15.27 -5.47 -32.72
C MET A 1 -15.98 -4.22 -32.20
N ASN A 2 -17.30 -4.27 -32.04
CA ASN A 2 -18.13 -3.12 -31.65
C ASN A 2 -17.93 -2.80 -30.17
N LEU A 3 -17.01 -1.90 -29.85
CA LEU A 3 -16.88 -1.32 -28.51
C LEU A 3 -17.96 -0.24 -28.34
N GLN A 4 -19.22 -0.65 -28.20
CA GLN A 4 -20.22 0.27 -27.66
C GLN A 4 -19.79 0.59 -26.22
N ALA A 5 -19.43 1.85 -25.95
CA ALA A 5 -19.07 2.31 -24.62
C ALA A 5 -20.25 2.05 -23.67
N LEU A 6 -20.14 1.02 -22.83
CA LEU A 6 -21.13 0.70 -21.82
C LEU A 6 -21.30 1.94 -20.93
N LYS A 7 -22.50 2.52 -20.92
CA LYS A 7 -22.81 3.68 -20.08
C LYS A 7 -22.55 3.31 -18.62
N VAL A 8 -21.60 4.00 -17.99
CA VAL A 8 -21.19 3.72 -16.61
C VAL A 8 -22.40 3.89 -15.68
N PRO A 9 -22.83 2.83 -14.96
CA PRO A 9 -24.00 2.88 -14.10
C PRO A 9 -23.63 3.52 -12.75
N TRP A 10 -23.31 4.82 -12.76
CA TRP A 10 -22.84 5.59 -11.61
C TRP A 10 -23.66 5.37 -10.34
N LYS A 11 -25.00 5.38 -10.45
CA LYS A 11 -25.89 5.14 -9.30
C LYS A 11 -25.62 3.77 -8.66
N ARG A 12 -25.50 2.70 -9.45
CA ARG A 12 -25.23 1.35 -8.95
C ARG A 12 -23.83 1.22 -8.36
N ILE A 13 -22.84 1.91 -8.93
CA ILE A 13 -21.47 1.93 -8.41
C ILE A 13 -21.45 2.59 -7.03
N PHE A 14 -22.04 3.77 -6.88
CA PHE A 14 -22.06 4.50 -5.61
C PHE A 14 -22.98 3.89 -4.54
N THR A 15 -24.00 3.11 -4.91
CA THR A 15 -24.86 2.41 -3.93
C THR A 15 -24.37 1.02 -3.53
N SER A 16 -23.30 0.51 -4.14
CA SER A 16 -22.82 -0.86 -3.88
C SER A 16 -21.81 -0.91 -2.73
N LEU A 17 -22.17 -1.59 -1.63
CA LEU A 17 -21.27 -1.92 -0.51
C LEU A 17 -19.93 -2.58 -0.93
N PRO A 18 -19.89 -3.60 -1.82
CA PRO A 18 -18.61 -4.21 -2.20
C PRO A 18 -17.69 -3.26 -2.97
N VAL A 19 -18.27 -2.29 -3.70
CA VAL A 19 -17.50 -1.27 -4.41
C VAL A 19 -16.84 -0.31 -3.42
N TRP A 20 -17.58 0.16 -2.42
CA TRP A 20 -17.02 0.99 -1.34
C TRP A 20 -15.96 0.27 -0.53
N ALA A 21 -16.14 -1.02 -0.23
CA ALA A 21 -15.13 -1.82 0.45
C ALA A 21 -13.81 -1.87 -0.34
N ILE A 22 -13.87 -2.01 -1.67
CA ILE A 22 -12.68 -1.94 -2.54
C ILE A 22 -12.08 -0.53 -2.53
N ILE A 23 -12.90 0.51 -2.72
CA ILE A 23 -12.44 1.91 -2.78
C ILE A 23 -11.70 2.28 -1.50
N ILE A 24 -12.26 1.95 -0.33
CA ILE A 24 -11.65 2.23 0.97
C ILE A 24 -10.40 1.38 1.17
N SER A 25 -10.45 0.07 0.92
CA SER A 25 -9.30 -0.83 1.11
C SER A 25 -8.12 -0.45 0.20
N HIS A 26 -8.40 -0.18 -1.07
CA HIS A 26 -7.41 0.33 -2.03
C HIS A 26 -6.91 1.69 -1.60
N GLY A 27 -7.83 2.58 -1.22
CA GLY A 27 -7.57 3.93 -0.73
C GLY A 27 -6.53 3.95 0.39
N CYS A 28 -6.82 3.22 1.46
CA CYS A 28 -5.95 3.09 2.62
C CYS A 28 -4.62 2.41 2.28
N SER A 29 -4.63 1.38 1.41
CA SER A 29 -3.41 0.68 1.02
C SER A 29 -2.46 1.56 0.22
N VAL A 30 -2.99 2.31 -0.75
CA VAL A 30 -2.22 3.25 -1.57
C VAL A 30 -1.74 4.42 -0.72
N PHE A 31 -2.58 4.94 0.16
CA PHE A 31 -2.17 5.94 1.14
C PHE A 31 -0.99 5.45 2.00
N GLY A 32 -1.11 4.27 2.62
CA GLY A 32 -0.03 3.70 3.45
C GLY A 32 1.26 3.44 2.66
N TYR A 33 1.14 2.96 1.42
CA TYR A 33 2.29 2.82 0.53
C TYR A 33 2.96 4.18 0.25
N PHE A 34 2.20 5.21 -0.07
CA PHE A 34 2.74 6.56 -0.26
C PHE A 34 3.34 7.14 1.02
N THR A 35 2.77 6.87 2.19
CA THR A 35 3.36 7.28 3.47
C THR A 35 4.75 6.66 3.66
N ILE A 36 4.90 5.35 3.42
CA ILE A 36 6.19 4.66 3.48
C ILE A 36 7.15 5.25 2.44
N VAL A 37 6.68 5.47 1.21
CA VAL A 37 7.48 6.05 0.13
C VAL A 37 7.93 7.47 0.45
N ASN A 38 7.09 8.27 1.12
CA ASN A 38 7.43 9.63 1.57
C ASN A 38 8.45 9.63 2.73
N GLN A 39 8.62 8.51 3.44
CA GLN A 39 9.70 8.34 4.43
C GLN A 39 11.01 7.80 3.80
N LEU A 40 10.97 7.34 2.53
CA LEU A 40 12.18 6.91 1.82
C LEU A 40 13.26 8.01 1.63
N PRO A 41 12.95 9.31 1.47
CA PRO A 41 13.98 10.36 1.45
C PRO A 41 14.75 10.43 2.78
N THR A 42 14.07 10.23 3.90
CA THR A 42 14.71 10.12 5.23
C THR A 42 15.64 8.92 5.25
N PHE A 43 15.18 7.76 4.76
CA PHE A 43 16.02 6.57 4.56
C PHE A 43 17.24 6.87 3.70
N ARG A 44 17.05 7.45 2.49
CA ARG A 44 18.11 7.83 1.56
C ARG A 44 19.13 8.77 2.18
N LYS A 45 18.71 9.75 2.99
CA LYS A 45 19.61 10.66 3.71
C LYS A 45 20.50 9.95 4.75
N TYR A 46 20.04 8.83 5.32
CA TYR A 46 20.83 8.02 6.25
C TYR A 46 21.83 7.08 5.58
N ILE A 47 21.52 6.60 4.37
CA ILE A 47 22.45 5.80 3.57
C ILE A 47 23.45 6.70 2.82
N LEU A 48 23.05 7.90 2.36
CA LEU A 48 23.91 8.83 1.60
C LEU A 48 25.29 9.19 2.19
N PRO A 49 25.55 9.23 3.53
CA PRO A 49 26.91 9.39 4.03
C PRO A 49 27.84 8.20 3.75
N PHE A 50 27.30 7.07 3.26
CA PHE A 50 28.05 5.89 2.84
C PHE A 50 28.20 5.84 1.31
N ASN A 51 29.26 5.19 0.83
CA ASN A 51 29.70 5.23 -0.56
C ASN A 51 28.63 4.69 -1.54
N ILE A 52 28.31 5.43 -2.60
CA ILE A 52 27.20 5.18 -3.53
C ILE A 52 27.26 3.78 -4.19
N LYS A 53 28.47 3.21 -4.37
CA LYS A 53 28.66 1.86 -4.94
C LYS A 53 28.18 0.73 -4.02
N GLU A 54 28.27 0.86 -2.70
CA GLU A 54 27.73 -0.14 -1.75
C GLU A 54 26.23 0.06 -1.51
N ASN A 55 25.75 1.30 -1.62
CA ASN A 55 24.38 1.68 -1.28
C ASN A 55 23.33 1.38 -2.35
N GLY A 56 23.72 1.10 -3.59
CA GLY A 56 22.79 0.64 -4.63
C GLY A 56 22.08 -0.66 -4.25
N LEU A 57 22.79 -1.57 -3.57
CA LEU A 57 22.22 -2.82 -3.06
C LEU A 57 21.23 -2.55 -1.90
N LEU A 58 21.62 -1.72 -0.93
CA LEU A 58 20.78 -1.37 0.23
C LEU A 58 19.51 -0.60 -0.16
N SER A 59 19.61 0.27 -1.17
CA SER A 59 18.48 1.05 -1.67
C SER A 59 17.50 0.22 -2.51
N SER A 60 17.97 -0.83 -3.16
CA SER A 60 17.13 -1.75 -3.94
C SER A 60 16.53 -2.87 -3.08
N LEU A 61 17.12 -3.20 -1.94
CA LEU A 61 16.66 -4.21 -0.99
C LEU A 61 15.16 -4.16 -0.66
N PRO A 62 14.55 -3.01 -0.29
CA PRO A 62 13.13 -2.96 0.04
C PRO A 62 12.23 -3.19 -1.17
N TYR A 63 12.67 -2.78 -2.37
CA TYR A 63 11.93 -3.02 -3.62
C TYR A 63 12.06 -4.46 -4.10
N LEU A 64 13.25 -5.04 -3.96
CA LEU A 64 13.51 -6.44 -4.26
C LEU A 64 12.71 -7.35 -3.31
N GLY A 65 12.70 -7.02 -2.01
CA GLY A 65 11.89 -7.72 -1.01
C GLY A 65 10.40 -7.66 -1.36
N LYS A 66 9.89 -6.47 -1.71
CA LYS A 66 8.50 -6.32 -2.18
C LYS A 66 8.21 -7.20 -3.40
N TYR A 67 9.11 -7.25 -4.38
CA TYR A 67 8.97 -8.08 -5.57
C TYR A 67 8.93 -9.58 -5.23
N LEU A 68 9.90 -10.07 -4.45
CA LEU A 68 9.97 -11.47 -4.05
C LEU A 68 8.73 -11.89 -3.25
N MET A 69 8.26 -11.04 -2.34
CA MET A 69 7.05 -11.29 -1.57
C MET A 69 5.80 -11.27 -2.45
N ALA A 70 5.72 -10.35 -3.41
CA ALA A 70 4.62 -10.30 -4.37
C ALA A 70 4.54 -11.58 -5.21
N VAL A 71 5.67 -12.10 -5.71
CA VAL A 71 5.71 -13.36 -6.47
C VAL A 71 5.32 -14.54 -5.57
N SER A 72 5.92 -14.63 -4.38
CA SER A 72 5.69 -15.73 -3.44
C SER A 72 4.23 -15.82 -2.99
N THR A 73 3.63 -14.67 -2.67
CA THR A 73 2.23 -14.60 -2.24
C THR A 73 1.26 -14.81 -3.40
N SER A 74 1.58 -14.38 -4.61
CA SER A 74 0.78 -14.67 -5.81
C SER A 74 0.75 -16.17 -6.09
N TYR A 75 1.92 -16.83 -6.08
CA TYR A 75 2.01 -18.28 -6.24
C TYR A 75 1.25 -19.03 -5.14
N SER A 76 1.41 -18.60 -3.88
CA SER A 76 0.69 -19.19 -2.74
C SER A 76 -0.82 -19.01 -2.87
N ALA A 77 -1.28 -17.83 -3.32
CA ALA A 77 -2.69 -17.55 -3.53
C ALA A 77 -3.29 -18.38 -4.67
N ASP A 78 -2.55 -18.58 -5.76
CA ASP A 78 -2.98 -19.40 -6.89
C ASP A 78 -3.03 -20.89 -6.52
N TRP A 79 -2.06 -21.39 -5.74
CA TRP A 79 -2.11 -22.73 -5.18
C TRP A 79 -3.30 -22.91 -4.21
N LEU A 80 -3.56 -21.92 -3.36
CA LEU A 80 -4.67 -21.98 -2.41
C LEU A 80 -6.03 -21.97 -3.13
N ARG A 81 -6.13 -21.23 -4.24
CA ARG A 81 -7.30 -21.25 -5.12
C ARG A 81 -7.45 -22.58 -5.86
N SER A 82 -6.37 -23.13 -6.42
CA SER A 82 -6.42 -24.40 -7.18
C SER A 82 -6.71 -25.61 -6.28
N SER A 83 -6.30 -25.55 -5.01
CA SER A 83 -6.57 -26.60 -4.02
C SER A 83 -8.04 -26.70 -3.57
N GLY A 84 -8.89 -25.72 -3.93
CA GLY A 84 -10.30 -25.68 -3.54
C GLY A 84 -10.55 -25.48 -2.03
N LYS A 85 -9.51 -25.32 -1.21
CA LYS A 85 -9.63 -25.24 0.26
C LYS A 85 -10.22 -23.91 0.76
N LEU A 86 -10.10 -22.84 -0.02
CA LEU A 86 -10.61 -21.50 0.32
C LEU A 86 -11.24 -20.82 -0.89
N SER A 87 -12.40 -20.18 -0.68
CA SER A 87 -13.05 -19.34 -1.69
C SER A 87 -12.13 -18.19 -2.11
N THR A 88 -12.17 -17.83 -3.40
CA THR A 88 -11.39 -16.72 -3.98
C THR A 88 -11.53 -15.43 -3.18
N THR A 89 -12.74 -15.14 -2.68
CA THR A 89 -13.03 -13.96 -1.86
C THR A 89 -12.37 -14.04 -0.48
N ALA A 90 -12.37 -15.22 0.16
CA ALA A 90 -11.78 -15.41 1.48
C ALA A 90 -10.26 -15.30 1.43
N THR A 91 -9.62 -15.94 0.44
CA THR A 91 -8.18 -15.83 0.17
C THR A 91 -7.78 -14.37 -0.03
N ARG A 92 -8.51 -13.62 -0.86
CA ARG A 92 -8.19 -12.20 -1.12
C ARG A 92 -8.41 -11.30 0.10
N LYS A 93 -9.43 -11.57 0.92
CA LYS A 93 -9.62 -10.87 2.20
C LYS A 93 -8.43 -11.09 3.13
N LEU A 94 -8.04 -12.35 3.33
CA LEU A 94 -6.90 -12.70 4.19
C LEU A 94 -5.60 -12.02 3.74
N PHE A 95 -5.23 -12.15 2.46
CA PHE A 95 -4.02 -11.51 1.95
C PHE A 95 -4.08 -9.99 2.04
N THR A 96 -5.23 -9.38 1.76
CA THR A 96 -5.39 -7.92 1.89
C THR A 96 -5.27 -7.46 3.34
N THR A 97 -5.94 -8.14 4.28
CA THR A 97 -5.88 -7.79 5.70
C THR A 97 -4.46 -7.93 6.22
N CYS A 98 -3.76 -9.03 5.92
CA CYS A 98 -2.36 -9.20 6.33
C CYS A 98 -1.44 -8.15 5.70
N ALA A 99 -1.60 -7.86 4.40
CA ALA A 99 -0.75 -6.92 3.67
C ALA A 99 -0.92 -5.46 4.11
N VAL A 100 -2.01 -5.11 4.81
CA VAL A 100 -2.29 -3.75 5.27
C VAL A 100 -2.14 -3.62 6.78
N MET A 101 -2.69 -4.57 7.56
CA MET A 101 -2.60 -4.55 9.02
C MET A 101 -1.17 -4.68 9.50
N MET A 102 -0.40 -5.58 8.91
CA MET A 102 0.94 -5.89 9.39
C MET A 102 1.93 -4.73 9.14
N PRO A 103 1.94 -4.07 7.96
CA PRO A 103 2.66 -2.81 7.81
C PRO A 103 2.15 -1.69 8.73
N GLY A 104 0.83 -1.61 8.99
CA GLY A 104 0.26 -0.64 9.93
C GLY A 104 0.78 -0.80 11.36
N VAL A 105 0.81 -2.02 11.88
CA VAL A 105 1.39 -2.31 13.20
C VAL A 105 2.89 -1.99 13.22
N LEU A 106 3.63 -2.36 12.17
CA LEU A 106 5.06 -2.04 12.07
C LEU A 106 5.33 -0.54 12.06
N MET A 107 4.48 0.26 11.41
CA MET A 107 4.57 1.73 11.43
C MET A 107 4.31 2.30 12.84
N ILE A 108 3.38 1.72 13.61
CA ILE A 108 3.16 2.14 15.01
C ILE A 108 4.37 1.78 15.87
N VAL A 109 4.94 0.58 15.68
CA VAL A 109 6.15 0.13 16.38
C VAL A 109 7.33 1.05 16.06
N GLN A 110 7.45 1.51 14.82
CA GLN A 110 8.51 2.44 14.39
C GLN A 110 8.57 3.71 15.25
N VAL A 111 7.44 4.20 15.76
CA VAL A 111 7.38 5.39 16.63
C VAL A 111 8.21 5.20 17.91
N PHE A 112 8.26 3.97 18.44
CA PHE A 112 9.02 3.64 19.66
C PHE A 112 10.52 3.44 19.39
N PHE A 113 10.92 3.16 18.14
CA PHE A 113 12.31 2.90 17.75
C PHE A 113 12.97 4.08 17.02
N VAL A 114 12.38 5.27 17.09
CA VAL A 114 12.87 6.49 16.41
C VAL A 114 14.31 6.84 16.76
N CYS A 115 14.76 6.48 17.97
CA CYS A 115 16.13 6.74 18.43
C CYS A 115 17.19 5.86 17.74
N SER A 116 16.80 4.70 17.18
CA SER A 116 17.71 3.80 16.47
C SER A 116 17.55 3.94 14.96
N ARG A 117 18.58 4.51 14.31
CA ARG A 117 18.63 4.70 12.85
C ARG A 117 18.51 3.38 12.09
N VAL A 118 19.22 2.34 12.52
CA VAL A 118 19.19 1.01 11.87
C VAL A 118 17.83 0.33 12.07
N GLY A 119 17.23 0.47 13.26
CA GLY A 119 15.92 -0.11 13.57
C GLY A 119 14.81 0.48 12.69
N SER A 120 14.78 1.80 12.51
CA SER A 120 13.77 2.47 11.68
C SER A 120 13.84 2.03 10.21
N VAL A 121 15.05 1.86 9.67
CA VAL A 121 15.29 1.37 8.31
C VAL A 121 14.85 -0.09 8.13
N ALA A 122 15.18 -0.95 9.08
CA ALA A 122 14.82 -2.36 9.04
C ALA A 122 13.29 -2.53 9.07
N ILE A 123 12.61 -1.80 9.96
CA ILE A 123 11.15 -1.82 10.08
C ILE A 123 10.48 -1.32 8.78
N LEU A 124 10.97 -0.22 8.20
CA LEU A 124 10.47 0.29 6.91
C LEU A 124 10.64 -0.73 5.78
N THR A 125 11.79 -1.40 5.73
CA THR A 125 12.11 -2.43 4.71
C THR A 125 11.18 -3.64 4.84
N ILE A 126 10.95 -4.12 6.06
CA ILE A 126 10.06 -5.25 6.35
C ILE A 126 8.61 -4.87 6.03
N ALA A 127 8.18 -3.66 6.42
CA ALA A 127 6.84 -3.15 6.11
C ALA A 127 6.59 -3.09 4.60
N LEU A 128 7.56 -2.58 3.82
CA LEU A 128 7.44 -2.53 2.36
C LEU A 128 7.44 -3.92 1.71
N THR A 129 8.24 -4.84 2.25
CA THR A 129 8.30 -6.24 1.79
C THR A 129 6.95 -6.92 1.99
N ILE A 130 6.37 -6.82 3.18
CA ILE A 130 5.06 -7.42 3.49
C ILE A 130 3.94 -6.77 2.66
N ASN A 131 4.05 -5.47 2.38
CA ASN A 131 3.11 -4.79 1.49
C ASN A 131 3.09 -5.38 0.07
N GLY A 132 4.14 -6.10 -0.37
CA GLY A 132 4.13 -6.87 -1.62
C GLY A 132 2.96 -7.85 -1.75
N ALA A 133 2.44 -8.36 -0.63
CA ALA A 133 1.30 -9.28 -0.59
C ALA A 133 -0.02 -8.67 -1.11
N VAL A 134 -0.09 -7.35 -1.30
CA VAL A 134 -1.25 -6.65 -1.88
C VAL A 134 -1.58 -7.12 -3.30
N THR A 135 -0.59 -7.60 -4.07
CA THR A 135 -0.79 -8.10 -5.44
C THR A 135 -1.70 -9.33 -5.47
N ALA A 136 -1.55 -10.23 -4.51
CA ALA A 136 -2.38 -11.42 -4.35
C ALA A 136 -3.76 -11.12 -3.73
N GLY A 137 -3.89 -9.98 -3.05
CA GLY A 137 -5.08 -9.54 -2.32
C GLY A 137 -6.07 -8.73 -3.17
N TYR A 138 -6.18 -7.43 -2.91
CA TYR A 138 -7.24 -6.58 -3.47
C TYR A 138 -7.02 -6.20 -4.93
N LEU A 139 -5.79 -6.30 -5.46
CA LEU A 139 -5.48 -5.84 -6.82
C LEU A 139 -6.32 -6.57 -7.88
N GLY A 140 -6.64 -7.84 -7.64
CA GLY A 140 -7.59 -8.59 -8.48
C GLY A 140 -9.07 -8.32 -8.19
N ASN A 141 -9.45 -7.76 -7.02
CA ASN A 141 -10.85 -7.68 -6.58
C ASN A 141 -11.71 -6.80 -7.48
N GLY A 142 -11.14 -5.72 -8.03
CA GLY A 142 -11.86 -4.88 -8.97
C GLY A 142 -12.24 -5.62 -10.26
N LEU A 143 -11.39 -6.54 -10.72
CA LEU A 143 -11.64 -7.34 -11.92
C LEU A 143 -12.68 -8.44 -11.67
N ASP A 144 -12.68 -9.07 -10.50
CA ASP A 144 -13.66 -10.11 -10.16
C ASP A 144 -15.07 -9.54 -9.93
N ILE A 145 -15.18 -8.35 -9.34
CA ILE A 145 -16.48 -7.74 -9.00
C ILE A 145 -17.07 -6.96 -10.18
N ALA A 146 -16.24 -6.24 -10.94
CA ALA A 146 -16.70 -5.41 -12.04
C ALA A 146 -15.66 -5.34 -13.17
N PRO A 147 -15.51 -6.40 -13.99
CA PRO A 147 -14.46 -6.46 -15.02
C PRO A 147 -14.54 -5.27 -15.99
N ASN A 148 -15.74 -4.85 -16.39
CA ASN A 148 -15.97 -3.73 -17.31
C ASN A 148 -15.77 -2.33 -16.71
N PHE A 149 -15.77 -2.20 -15.37
CA PHE A 149 -15.69 -0.90 -14.67
C PHE A 149 -14.57 -0.83 -13.63
N SER A 150 -13.71 -1.85 -13.59
CA SER A 150 -12.60 -2.00 -12.64
C SER A 150 -11.67 -0.79 -12.67
N GLY A 151 -11.31 -0.30 -13.86
CA GLY A 151 -10.50 0.90 -14.04
C GLY A 151 -11.13 2.16 -13.44
N THR A 152 -12.44 2.35 -13.60
CA THR A 152 -13.16 3.49 -13.00
C THR A 152 -13.17 3.41 -11.48
N ILE A 153 -13.39 2.22 -10.91
CA ILE A 153 -13.40 1.99 -9.46
C ILE A 153 -12.01 2.28 -8.86
N PHE A 154 -10.94 1.75 -9.48
CA PHE A 154 -9.58 2.02 -9.05
C PHE A 154 -9.17 3.48 -9.25
N GLY A 155 -9.66 4.15 -10.28
CA GLY A 155 -9.48 5.58 -10.50
C GLY A 155 -10.05 6.41 -9.33
N LEU A 156 -11.32 6.17 -8.98
CA LEU A 156 -11.96 6.82 -7.84
C LEU A 156 -11.21 6.55 -6.52
N ALA A 157 -10.75 5.33 -6.32
CA ALA A 157 -9.97 4.96 -5.15
C ALA A 157 -8.62 5.68 -5.08
N ASN A 158 -7.94 5.85 -6.21
CA ASN A 158 -6.70 6.65 -6.28
C ASN A 158 -6.97 8.13 -6.01
N THR A 159 -8.05 8.71 -6.54
CA THR A 159 -8.42 10.10 -6.24
C THR A 159 -8.64 10.30 -4.74
N LEU A 160 -9.35 9.39 -4.09
CA LEU A 160 -9.56 9.43 -2.64
C LEU A 160 -8.25 9.28 -1.86
N SER A 161 -7.35 8.40 -2.32
CA SER A 161 -6.02 8.22 -1.74
C SER A 161 -5.19 9.49 -1.80
N SER A 162 -5.15 10.13 -2.97
CA SER A 162 -4.39 11.37 -3.20
C SER A 162 -4.94 12.52 -2.36
N PHE A 163 -6.27 12.61 -2.26
CA PHE A 163 -6.92 13.59 -1.38
C PHE A 163 -6.58 13.35 0.10
N GLY A 164 -6.59 12.08 0.54
CA GLY A 164 -6.13 11.70 1.87
C GLY A 164 -4.66 12.02 2.12
N GLY A 165 -3.79 11.77 1.13
CA GLY A 165 -2.36 12.11 1.16
C GLY A 165 -2.11 13.62 1.31
N TYR A 166 -2.86 14.42 0.54
CA TYR A 166 -2.84 15.88 0.64
C TYR A 166 -3.27 16.33 2.05
N LEU A 167 -4.39 15.82 2.55
CA LEU A 167 -4.92 16.20 3.87
C LEU A 167 -3.96 15.81 5.00
N SER A 168 -3.37 14.62 4.93
CA SER A 168 -2.35 14.15 5.87
C SER A 168 -1.14 15.10 5.90
N THR A 169 -0.63 15.48 4.74
CA THR A 169 0.53 16.40 4.64
C THR A 169 0.18 17.78 5.18
N PHE A 170 -1.02 18.27 4.91
CA PHE A 170 -1.52 19.53 5.46
C PHE A 170 -1.61 19.51 7.00
N MET A 171 -2.12 18.43 7.58
CA MET A 171 -2.20 18.25 9.04
C MET A 171 -0.82 18.16 9.68
N VAL A 172 0.09 17.35 9.13
CA VAL A 172 1.49 17.25 9.62
C VAL A 172 2.18 18.60 9.54
N GLY A 173 1.98 19.36 8.47
CA GLY A 173 2.48 20.73 8.33
C GLY A 173 2.04 21.62 9.50
N LYS A 174 0.74 21.67 9.80
CA LYS A 174 0.23 22.48 10.93
C LYS A 174 0.70 21.99 12.30
N LEU A 175 0.80 20.68 12.51
CA LEU A 175 1.25 20.10 13.78
C LEU A 175 2.74 20.31 14.03
N THR A 176 3.55 20.29 12.98
CA THR A 176 5.01 20.44 13.10
C THR A 176 5.44 21.90 13.29
N VAL A 177 4.65 22.87 12.83
CA VAL A 177 4.91 24.31 13.04
C VAL A 177 5.03 24.64 14.53
N ASN A 178 4.28 23.97 15.41
CA ASN A 178 4.36 24.19 16.86
C ASN A 178 5.60 23.58 17.54
N ASN A 179 6.32 22.67 16.87
CA ASN A 179 7.56 22.09 17.40
C ASN A 179 8.81 22.87 16.99
N VAL A 180 8.74 23.64 15.89
CA VAL A 180 9.87 24.46 15.43
C VAL A 180 10.03 25.72 16.29
N SER A 181 8.94 26.28 16.81
CA SER A 181 8.96 27.49 17.66
C SER A 181 9.36 27.26 19.12
N ARG A 182 9.62 26.02 19.55
CA ARG A 182 10.06 25.72 20.92
C ARG A 182 11.58 25.56 21.08
N ASN A 183 12.33 25.58 19.96
CA ASN A 183 13.80 25.45 19.93
C ASN A 183 14.52 26.70 19.40
N THR A 184 13.84 27.85 19.35
CA THR A 184 14.45 29.18 19.20
C THR A 184 14.20 29.97 20.48
#